data_AF-A0AAN6BUI1-F1
#
_entry.id   AF-A0AAN6BUI1-F1
#
_cell.length_a   1.000
_cell.length_b   1.000
_cell.length_c   1.000
_cell.angle_alpha   90.00
_cell.angle_beta   90.00
_cell.angle_gamma   90.00
#
_symmetry.space_group_name_H-M   'P 1'
#
loop_
_entity.id
_entity.type
_entity.pdbx_description
1 polymer ?
#
loop_
_entity_poly.entity_id
_entity_poly.type
_entity_poly.pdbx_seq_one_letter_code
_entity_poly.pdbx_strand_id
1 'polypeptide(L)'
;MVIWPVTLGSKTQIALEYAYRRCDDPTYSVFWVHADNETAFGQDYKIVARKLSLDSKLDGEELLAAETRWLLILDNADDLALFGVDEKPNTSRKTTRLFDYIPRGPTGALLWTSRDERIAGTLVGPRRGIQVAQMTIDEATALLKTTRNEKTRP
;
A
#
# COMPACT_ATOMS: atom_id res chain seq x y z
N MET A 1 2.48 1.48 -9.00
CA MET A 1 3.88 1.89 -8.71
C MET A 1 4.29 1.15 -7.45
N VAL A 2 5.48 0.57 -7.38
CA VAL A 2 5.96 -0.10 -6.15
C VAL A 2 7.23 0.60 -5.70
N ILE A 3 7.42 0.80 -4.40
CA ILE A 3 8.62 1.42 -3.85
C ILE A 3 9.37 0.40 -2.99
N TRP A 4 10.69 0.28 -3.18
CA TRP A 4 11.55 -0.76 -2.56
C TRP A 4 12.87 -0.29 -1.95
N PRO A 5 13.14 -0.28 -0.62
CA PRO A 5 14.50 -0.66 -0.12
C PRO A 5 14.63 -1.60 1.10
N VAL A 6 15.87 -1.82 1.52
CA VAL A 6 16.36 -2.70 2.60
C VAL A 6 16.30 -2.06 4.02
N THR A 7 15.87 -0.80 4.18
CA THR A 7 15.75 -0.14 5.50
C THR A 7 14.31 0.30 5.82
N LEU A 8 13.97 0.24 7.11
CA LEU A 8 12.66 0.57 7.68
C LEU A 8 12.35 2.07 7.48
N GLY A 9 11.19 2.38 6.90
CA GLY A 9 10.57 3.72 6.97
C GLY A 9 10.73 4.65 5.77
N SER A 10 11.75 4.52 4.91
CA SER A 10 11.93 5.46 3.78
C SER A 10 10.84 5.34 2.71
N LYS A 11 10.35 4.13 2.44
CA LYS A 11 9.24 3.90 1.48
C LYS A 11 7.94 4.50 1.97
N THR A 12 7.63 4.26 3.23
CA THR A 12 6.43 4.79 3.89
C THR A 12 6.45 6.30 3.86
N GLN A 13 7.60 6.95 4.08
CA GLN A 13 7.73 8.41 3.94
C GLN A 13 7.54 8.89 2.50
N ILE A 14 8.09 8.19 1.49
CA ILE A 14 7.86 8.55 0.08
C ILE A 14 6.37 8.34 -0.28
N ALA A 15 5.75 7.27 0.20
CA ALA A 15 4.33 7.00 -0.01
C ALA A 15 3.45 8.06 0.67
N LEU A 16 3.83 8.51 1.87
CA LEU A 16 3.16 9.59 2.59
C LEU A 16 3.23 10.92 1.82
N GLU A 17 4.42 11.30 1.36
CA GLU A 17 4.60 12.51 0.54
C GLU A 17 3.79 12.42 -0.76
N TYR A 18 3.79 11.25 -1.41
CA TYR A 18 3.00 11.04 -2.62
C TYR A 18 1.49 11.11 -2.34
N ALA A 19 1.03 10.55 -1.21
CA ALA A 19 -0.35 10.64 -0.75
C ALA A 19 -0.75 12.09 -0.50
N TYR A 20 0.06 12.83 0.25
CA TYR A 20 -0.18 14.22 0.63
C TYR A 20 -0.39 15.11 -0.60
N ARG A 21 0.48 15.00 -1.60
CA ARG A 21 0.35 15.72 -2.87
C ARG A 21 -0.93 15.42 -3.65
N ARG A 22 -1.59 14.29 -3.39
CA ARG A 22 -2.86 13.91 -4.04
C ARG A 22 -4.07 14.26 -3.20
N CYS A 23 -3.94 14.36 -1.88
CA CYS A 23 -5.00 14.85 -1.01
C CYS A 23 -5.36 16.33 -1.29
N ASP A 24 -4.43 17.12 -1.85
CA ASP A 24 -4.70 18.51 -2.24
C ASP A 24 -5.62 18.64 -3.46
N ASP A 25 -5.78 17.59 -4.27
CA ASP A 25 -6.75 17.55 -5.37
C ASP A 25 -8.06 16.92 -4.87
N PRO A 26 -9.15 17.69 -4.71
CA PRO A 26 -10.41 17.18 -4.16
C PRO A 26 -11.11 16.17 -5.08
N THR A 27 -10.64 16.00 -6.32
CA THR A 27 -11.12 14.95 -7.21
C THR A 27 -10.47 13.60 -6.96
N TYR A 28 -9.43 13.51 -6.11
CA TYR A 28 -8.78 12.26 -5.72
C TYR A 28 -9.21 11.79 -4.34
N SER A 29 -9.60 10.52 -4.26
CA SER A 29 -9.75 9.80 -3.01
C SER A 29 -8.48 9.01 -2.68
N VAL A 30 -7.89 9.24 -1.51
CA VAL A 30 -6.68 8.54 -1.06
C VAL A 30 -7.01 7.56 0.07
N PHE A 31 -6.64 6.30 -0.13
CA PHE A 31 -6.86 5.22 0.82
C PHE A 31 -5.53 4.59 1.21
N TRP A 32 -5.33 4.40 2.51
CA TRP A 32 -4.14 3.78 3.08
C TRP A 32 -4.54 2.51 3.82
N VAL A 33 -3.92 1.40 3.48
CA VAL A 33 -4.18 0.08 4.06
C VAL A 33 -2.86 -0.57 4.46
N HIS A 34 -2.80 -1.06 5.68
CA HIS A 34 -1.68 -1.86 6.16
C HIS A 34 -1.81 -3.30 5.63
N ALA A 35 -0.76 -3.76 4.97
CA ALA A 35 -0.68 -5.05 4.28
C ALA A 35 0.29 -6.03 4.97
N ASP A 36 0.61 -5.78 6.24
CA ASP A 36 1.53 -6.56 7.06
C ASP A 36 0.92 -7.88 7.54
N ASN A 37 -0.42 -7.94 7.69
CA ASN A 37 -1.16 -9.15 8.02
C ASN A 37 -2.65 -9.03 7.65
N GLU A 38 -3.37 -10.17 7.58
CA GLU A 38 -4.80 -10.20 7.19
C GLU A 38 -5.72 -9.42 8.13
N THR A 39 -5.40 -9.36 9.42
CA THR A 39 -6.26 -8.68 10.41
C THR A 39 -6.20 -7.17 10.22
N ALA A 40 -5.00 -6.60 10.09
CA ALA A 40 -4.80 -5.19 9.84
C ALA A 40 -5.42 -4.78 8.49
N PHE A 41 -5.14 -5.56 7.44
CA PHE A 41 -5.73 -5.35 6.12
C PHE A 41 -7.26 -5.31 6.15
N GLY A 42 -7.88 -6.30 6.80
CA GLY A 42 -9.33 -6.40 6.91
C GLY A 42 -9.95 -5.27 7.74
N GLN A 43 -9.26 -4.77 8.77
CA GLN A 43 -9.72 -3.63 9.56
C GLN A 43 -9.69 -2.34 8.73
N ASP A 44 -8.61 -2.10 8.00
CA ASP A 44 -8.46 -0.92 7.16
C ASP A 44 -9.45 -0.92 5.99
N TYR A 45 -9.65 -2.06 5.34
CA TYR A 45 -10.67 -2.20 4.29
C TYR A 45 -12.09 -1.91 4.81
N LYS A 46 -12.42 -2.32 6.05
CA LYS A 46 -13.70 -1.95 6.69
C LYS A 46 -13.81 -0.44 6.95
N ILE A 47 -12.70 0.24 7.24
CA ILE A 47 -12.69 1.70 7.37
C ILE A 47 -12.94 2.36 6.01
N VAL A 48 -12.27 1.88 4.95
CA VAL A 48 -12.46 2.37 3.59
C VAL A 48 -13.90 2.17 3.12
N ALA A 49 -14.46 0.96 3.27
CA ALA A 49 -15.84 0.66 2.90
C ALA A 49 -16.85 1.58 3.61
N ARG A 50 -16.68 1.79 4.93
CA ARG A 50 -17.53 2.74 5.67
C ARG A 50 -17.45 4.17 5.15
N LYS A 51 -16.25 4.65 4.78
CA LYS A 51 -16.07 5.99 4.21
C LYS A 51 -16.79 6.14 2.87
N LEU A 52 -16.81 5.08 2.08
CA LEU A 52 -17.49 5.03 0.78
C LEU A 52 -18.99 4.72 0.89
N SER A 53 -19.54 4.63 2.10
CA SER A 53 -20.94 4.23 2.36
C SER A 53 -21.31 2.87 1.73
N LEU A 54 -20.33 1.98 1.68
CA LEU A 54 -20.39 0.67 1.08
C LEU A 54 -20.63 -0.41 2.15
N ASP A 55 -21.32 -1.50 1.79
CA ASP A 55 -21.50 -2.62 2.72
C ASP A 55 -20.12 -3.26 3.03
N SER A 56 -19.94 -3.74 4.24
CA SER A 56 -18.70 -4.35 4.72
C SER A 56 -18.38 -5.72 4.09
N LYS A 57 -19.26 -6.22 3.22
CA LYS A 57 -19.15 -7.52 2.54
C LYS A 57 -18.61 -7.45 1.11
N LEU A 58 -18.22 -6.28 0.64
CA LEU A 58 -17.87 -6.10 -0.76
C LEU A 58 -16.56 -6.77 -1.15
N ASP A 59 -16.52 -7.20 -2.41
CA ASP A 59 -15.29 -7.64 -3.07
C ASP A 59 -14.36 -6.44 -3.37
N GLY A 60 -13.11 -6.72 -3.70
CA GLY A 60 -12.13 -5.68 -3.99
C GLY A 60 -12.48 -4.77 -5.17
N GLU A 61 -13.29 -5.25 -6.11
CA GLU A 61 -13.68 -4.50 -7.30
C GLU A 61 -14.82 -3.51 -6.98
N GLU A 62 -15.77 -3.93 -6.16
CA GLU A 62 -16.88 -3.12 -5.67
C GLU A 62 -16.42 -1.95 -4.79
N LEU A 63 -15.30 -2.10 -4.06
CA LEU A 63 -14.77 -1.04 -3.20
C LEU A 63 -14.46 0.25 -3.96
N LEU A 64 -14.01 0.18 -5.23
CA LEU A 64 -13.54 1.35 -5.98
C LEU A 64 -14.30 1.59 -7.30
N ALA A 65 -15.35 0.81 -7.59
CA ALA A 65 -16.31 1.14 -8.64
C ALA A 65 -17.06 2.46 -8.38
N ALA A 66 -17.13 2.88 -7.10
CA ALA A 66 -17.78 4.13 -6.68
C ALA A 66 -16.93 5.39 -6.94
N GLU A 67 -15.61 5.26 -7.13
CA GLU A 67 -14.68 6.38 -7.21
C GLU A 67 -13.99 6.45 -8.59
N THR A 68 -14.10 7.59 -9.26
CA THR A 68 -13.51 7.75 -10.61
C THR A 68 -12.03 8.08 -10.57
N ARG A 69 -11.47 8.65 -9.49
CA ARG A 69 -10.02 8.89 -9.36
C ARG A 69 -9.58 8.59 -7.93
N TRP A 70 -8.80 7.54 -7.78
CA TRP A 70 -8.35 7.10 -6.46
C TRP A 70 -6.88 6.69 -6.44
N LEU A 71 -6.30 6.76 -5.25
CA LEU A 71 -5.00 6.21 -4.91
C LEU A 71 -5.18 5.24 -3.75
N LEU A 72 -4.91 3.95 -3.97
CA LEU A 72 -4.84 2.96 -2.90
C LEU A 72 -3.36 2.69 -2.59
N ILE A 73 -3.00 2.80 -1.31
CA ILE A 73 -1.66 2.55 -0.80
C ILE A 73 -1.72 1.30 0.06
N LEU A 74 -0.97 0.27 -0.34
CA LEU A 74 -0.75 -0.96 0.42
C LEU A 74 0.64 -0.88 1.05
N ASP A 75 0.67 -0.50 2.32
CA ASP A 75 1.91 -0.28 3.05
C ASP A 75 2.37 -1.57 3.74
N ASN A 76 3.67 -1.84 3.66
CA ASN A 76 4.32 -2.98 4.33
C ASN A 76 3.84 -4.37 3.85
N ALA A 77 3.60 -4.50 2.54
CA ALA A 77 3.19 -5.76 1.89
C ALA A 77 4.37 -6.75 1.74
N ASP A 78 5.00 -7.11 2.86
CA ASP A 78 6.24 -7.87 2.90
C ASP A 78 6.00 -9.39 2.78
N ASP A 79 4.87 -9.88 3.27
CA ASP A 79 4.50 -11.29 3.16
C ASP A 79 3.66 -11.50 1.89
N LEU A 80 4.34 -11.82 0.79
CA LEU A 80 3.69 -12.02 -0.50
C LEU A 80 2.80 -13.27 -0.56
N ALA A 81 2.95 -14.21 0.38
CA ALA A 81 2.10 -15.40 0.45
C ALA A 81 0.64 -15.03 0.77
N LEU A 82 0.42 -13.96 1.54
CA LEU A 82 -0.93 -13.41 1.81
C LEU A 82 -1.66 -12.98 0.52
N PHE A 83 -0.89 -12.67 -0.52
CA PHE A 83 -1.36 -12.28 -1.84
C PHE A 83 -1.32 -13.44 -2.85
N GLY A 84 -1.02 -14.66 -2.41
CA GLY A 84 -1.00 -15.86 -3.23
C GLY A 84 0.30 -16.09 -4.01
N VAL A 85 1.38 -15.39 -3.67
CA VAL A 85 2.71 -15.69 -4.23
C VAL A 85 3.23 -16.97 -3.59
N ASP A 86 3.83 -17.85 -4.40
CA ASP A 86 4.36 -19.17 -4.01
C ASP A 86 3.32 -20.20 -3.51
N GLU A 87 2.02 -19.90 -3.57
CA GLU A 87 0.96 -20.87 -3.24
C GLU A 87 0.95 -22.05 -4.23
N LYS A 88 0.99 -23.27 -3.69
CA LYS A 88 0.83 -24.49 -4.49
C LYS A 88 -0.66 -24.70 -4.81
N PRO A 89 -1.02 -25.06 -6.05
CA PRO A 89 -2.41 -25.17 -6.51
C PRO A 89 -3.27 -26.26 -5.82
N ASN A 90 -2.76 -26.98 -4.82
CA ASN A 90 -3.36 -28.22 -4.30
C ASN A 90 -3.87 -28.18 -2.85
N THR A 91 -3.90 -27.03 -2.17
CA THR A 91 -4.64 -26.94 -0.91
C THR A 91 -6.09 -26.58 -1.20
N SER A 92 -6.96 -27.58 -1.11
CA SER A 92 -8.41 -27.58 -1.31
C SER A 92 -9.22 -26.67 -0.39
N ARG A 93 -8.60 -25.64 0.20
CA ARG A 93 -9.27 -24.59 0.95
C ARG A 93 -9.23 -23.34 0.09
N LYS A 94 -10.40 -22.91 -0.37
CA LYS A 94 -10.61 -21.64 -1.08
C LYS A 94 -10.41 -20.50 -0.08
N THR A 95 -9.18 -20.30 0.39
CA THR A 95 -8.81 -19.13 1.18
C THR A 95 -8.81 -17.94 0.24
N THR A 96 -9.72 -17.00 0.47
CA THR A 96 -9.73 -15.73 -0.27
C THR A 96 -8.39 -15.05 -0.02
N ARG A 97 -7.64 -14.76 -1.07
CA ARG A 97 -6.32 -14.10 -0.96
C ARG A 97 -6.54 -12.61 -0.76
N LEU A 98 -5.60 -11.93 -0.09
CA LEU A 98 -5.65 -10.47 -0.02
C LEU A 98 -5.62 -9.83 -1.41
N PHE A 99 -5.00 -10.52 -2.38
CA PHE A 99 -4.98 -10.11 -3.78
C PHE A 99 -6.38 -10.00 -4.42
N ASP A 100 -7.34 -10.80 -3.95
CA ASP A 100 -8.71 -10.78 -4.47
C ASP A 100 -9.48 -9.52 -4.03
N TYR A 101 -8.98 -8.82 -3.00
CA TYR A 101 -9.51 -7.53 -2.56
C TYR A 101 -8.85 -6.34 -3.25
N ILE A 102 -7.89 -6.57 -4.16
CA ILE A 102 -7.21 -5.50 -4.86
C ILE A 102 -8.04 -5.05 -6.06
N PRO A 103 -8.45 -3.77 -6.12
CA PRO A 103 -9.33 -3.26 -7.16
C PRO A 103 -8.65 -3.26 -8.53
N ARG A 104 -9.42 -3.67 -9.55
CA ARG A 104 -8.97 -3.74 -10.95
C ARG A 104 -9.74 -2.70 -11.77
N GLY A 105 -9.37 -1.43 -11.61
CA GLY A 105 -10.02 -0.31 -12.28
C GLY A 105 -9.06 0.48 -13.18
N PRO A 106 -9.52 1.00 -14.34
CA PRO A 106 -8.66 1.78 -15.24
C PRO A 106 -8.38 3.20 -14.73
N THR A 107 -9.18 3.70 -13.79
CA THR A 107 -9.19 5.12 -13.40
C THR A 107 -8.51 5.42 -12.07
N GLY A 108 -7.86 4.42 -11.46
CA GLY A 108 -7.13 4.56 -10.19
C GLY A 108 -5.68 4.15 -10.25
N ALA A 109 -4.95 4.48 -9.19
CA ALA A 109 -3.55 4.13 -9.02
C ALA A 109 -3.35 3.30 -7.76
N LEU A 110 -2.53 2.25 -7.88
CA LEU A 110 -2.12 1.40 -6.77
C LEU A 110 -0.64 1.64 -6.46
N LEU A 111 -0.35 1.94 -5.19
CA LEU A 111 1.00 2.10 -4.66
C LEU A 111 1.27 1.00 -3.63
N TRP A 112 2.31 0.21 -3.85
CA TRP A 112 2.77 -0.78 -2.89
C TRP A 112 4.08 -0.31 -2.25
N THR A 113 4.23 -0.53 -0.94
CA THR A 113 5.53 -0.50 -0.27
C THR A 113 5.80 -1.89 0.29
N SER A 114 7.03 -2.40 0.15
CA SER A 114 7.39 -3.71 0.70
C SER A 114 8.92 -3.89 0.88
N ARG A 115 9.35 -4.98 1.54
CA ARG A 115 10.74 -5.42 1.84
C ARG A 115 11.13 -6.86 1.39
N ASP A 116 10.24 -7.68 0.82
CA ASP A 116 10.45 -8.72 -0.25
C ASP A 116 10.44 -8.37 -1.81
N GLU A 117 11.61 -8.32 -2.48
CA GLU A 117 11.76 -7.67 -3.82
C GLU A 117 10.99 -8.38 -4.94
N ARG A 118 10.59 -9.62 -4.66
CA ARG A 118 9.82 -10.49 -5.54
C ARG A 118 8.46 -9.91 -5.90
N ILE A 119 7.98 -8.90 -5.16
CA ILE A 119 6.72 -8.19 -5.47
C ILE A 119 6.72 -7.65 -6.91
N ALA A 120 7.89 -7.20 -7.40
CA ALA A 120 8.08 -6.82 -8.79
C ALA A 120 8.31 -8.07 -9.63
N GLY A 121 7.40 -8.33 -10.57
CA GLY A 121 7.38 -9.54 -11.39
C GLY A 121 6.38 -10.61 -10.93
N THR A 122 5.87 -10.53 -9.69
CA THR A 122 4.78 -11.41 -9.20
C THR A 122 3.45 -10.68 -9.16
N LEU A 123 3.28 -9.73 -8.22
CA LEU A 123 2.04 -8.99 -8.01
C LEU A 123 1.96 -7.74 -8.87
N VAL A 124 3.11 -7.16 -9.22
CA VAL A 124 3.19 -5.95 -10.03
C VAL A 124 4.09 -6.19 -11.23
N GLY A 125 3.72 -5.64 -12.39
CA GLY A 125 4.50 -5.82 -13.62
C GLY A 125 5.98 -5.44 -13.42
N PRO A 126 6.93 -6.18 -14.04
CA PRO A 126 8.36 -6.10 -13.71
C PRO A 126 8.97 -4.71 -13.93
N ARG A 127 8.39 -3.88 -14.79
CA ARG A 127 8.83 -2.50 -15.07
C ARG A 127 8.14 -1.42 -14.23
N ARG A 128 7.24 -1.81 -13.32
CA ARG A 128 6.45 -0.90 -12.48
C ARG A 128 6.96 -0.84 -11.03
N GLY A 129 8.06 -1.53 -10.74
CA GLY A 129 8.82 -1.41 -9.50
C GLY A 129 9.82 -0.26 -9.58
N ILE A 130 9.87 0.53 -8.51
CA ILE A 130 10.86 1.57 -8.27
C ILE A 130 11.71 1.10 -7.10
N GLN A 131 12.95 0.76 -7.42
CA GLN A 131 13.95 0.54 -6.38
C GLN A 131 14.38 1.90 -5.83
N VAL A 132 14.15 2.09 -4.53
CA VAL A 132 14.67 3.20 -3.78
C VAL A 132 15.99 2.72 -3.15
N ALA A 133 17.04 3.51 -3.27
CA ALA A 133 18.33 3.16 -2.67
C ALA A 133 18.25 3.22 -1.14
N GLN A 134 19.20 2.56 -0.46
CA GLN A 134 19.35 2.76 0.97
C GLN A 134 19.61 4.24 1.27
N MET A 135 18.95 4.74 2.31
CA MET A 135 19.24 6.05 2.84
C MET A 135 20.70 6.09 3.31
N THR A 136 21.46 7.06 2.86
CA THR A 136 22.81 7.30 3.35
C THR A 136 22.76 7.70 4.83
N ILE A 137 23.89 7.53 5.53
CA ILE A 137 23.99 7.93 6.95
C ILE A 137 23.66 9.42 7.12
N ASP A 138 24.06 10.26 6.16
CA ASP A 138 23.78 11.70 6.17
C ASP A 138 22.29 12.00 6.04
N GLU A 139 21.61 11.33 5.10
CA GLU A 139 20.15 11.44 4.93
C GLU A 139 19.39 10.93 6.16
N ALA A 140 19.82 9.81 6.76
CA ALA A 140 19.21 9.27 7.96
C ALA A 140 19.41 10.20 9.17
N THR A 141 20.60 10.81 9.27
CA THR A 141 20.93 11.80 10.30
C THR A 141 20.12 13.08 10.11
N ALA A 142 19.96 13.54 8.87
CA ALA A 142 19.13 14.69 8.55
C ALA A 142 17.66 14.43 8.93
N LEU A 143 17.11 13.27 8.55
CA LEU A 143 15.74 12.87 8.89
C LEU A 143 15.53 12.79 10.41
N LEU A 144 16.45 12.18 11.16
CA LEU A 144 16.35 12.10 12.62
C LEU A 144 16.38 13.49 13.29
N LYS A 145 17.17 14.42 12.75
CA LYS A 145 17.23 15.80 13.25
C LYS A 145 15.94 16.57 13.00
N THR A 146 15.31 16.42 11.83
CA THR A 146 14.02 17.06 11.54
C THR A 146 12.90 16.50 12.42
N THR A 147 12.81 15.17 12.61
CA THR A 147 11.77 14.57 13.47
C THR A 147 11.92 14.98 14.95
N ARG A 148 13.15 15.20 15.43
CA ARG A 148 13.42 15.66 16.80
C ARG A 148 13.03 17.13 17.01
N ASN A 149 13.14 17.97 15.98
CA ASN A 149 12.78 19.39 16.05
C ASN A 149 11.26 19.65 15.94
N GLU A 150 10.47 18.71 15.41
CA GLU A 150 9.00 18.84 15.38
C GLU A 150 8.34 18.60 16.75
N LYS A 151 8.98 17.84 17.66
CA LYS A 151 8.50 17.66 19.05
C LYS A 151 8.75 18.86 19.98
N THR A 152 9.27 19.98 19.46
CA THR A 152 9.59 21.17 20.27
C THR A 152 9.00 22.47 19.70
N ARG A 153 7.83 22.40 19.06
CA ARG A 153 6.99 23.60 18.94
C ARG A 153 6.04 23.68 20.15
N PRO A 154 6.09 24.78 20.94
CA PRO A 154 5.24 24.98 22.12
C PRO A 154 3.76 25.13 21.74
#